data_AF-A0A535TYY5-F1
#
_entry.id   AF-A0A535TYY5-F1
#
_cell.length_a   1.000
_cell.length_b   1.000
_cell.length_c   1.000
_cell.angle_alpha   90.00
_cell.angle_beta   90.00
_cell.angle_gamma   90.00
#
_symmetry.space_group_name_H-M   'P 1'
#
loop_
_entity.id
_entity.type
_entity.pdbx_description
1 polymer ?
#
loop_
_entity_poly.entity_id
_entity_poly.type
_entity_poly.pdbx_seq_one_letter_code
_entity_poly.pdbx_strand_id
1 'polypeptide(L)'
;MAGSHAPRQRRPSMVLGGVLVLIGAVLLLGQFVQIDVGHYGWPFFLIAPGVAILVVALTARGALGEGLAILGSIITVTGLILLYQNATDHFESWAYAWTLIFPGAVGVGMILYGLVADRPGNVRAGTRLVGISLVLFLLGVAFFEGVIGIGGYQFGRTAGVAVGALIVAAGAALLIRNLTSSRRRPS
;
A
#
# COMPACT_ATOMS: atom_id res chain seq x y z
N MET A 1 -47.60 22.12 -11.51
CA MET A 1 -46.80 22.70 -10.40
C MET A 1 -45.68 21.75 -10.08
N ALA A 2 -44.44 22.14 -10.36
CA ALA A 2 -43.23 21.35 -10.12
C ALA A 2 -42.75 21.54 -8.68
N GLY A 3 -42.49 20.44 -7.97
CA GLY A 3 -41.81 20.41 -6.69
C GLY A 3 -40.58 19.52 -6.80
N SER A 4 -39.47 20.09 -7.24
CA SER A 4 -38.16 19.44 -7.28
C SER A 4 -37.59 19.30 -5.87
N HIS A 5 -37.53 18.08 -5.35
CA HIS A 5 -36.75 17.78 -4.16
C HIS A 5 -35.26 17.80 -4.54
N ALA A 6 -34.55 18.84 -4.10
CA ALA A 6 -33.12 18.98 -4.27
C ALA A 6 -32.36 17.82 -3.61
N PRO A 7 -31.34 17.23 -4.25
CA PRO A 7 -30.52 16.20 -3.64
C PRO A 7 -29.69 16.79 -2.49
N ARG A 8 -29.70 16.09 -1.35
CA ARG A 8 -28.86 16.40 -0.17
C ARG A 8 -27.37 16.31 -0.56
N GLN A 9 -26.75 17.45 -0.89
CA GLN A 9 -25.30 17.60 -0.94
C GLN A 9 -24.71 17.48 0.47
N ARG A 10 -24.30 16.27 0.87
CA ARG A 10 -23.50 16.06 2.08
C ARG A 10 -22.00 16.21 1.75
N ARG A 11 -21.53 17.44 1.97
CA ARG A 11 -20.30 17.86 2.67
C ARG A 11 -18.92 17.37 2.16
N PRO A 12 -18.34 18.03 1.13
CA PRO A 12 -16.90 18.05 0.87
C PRO A 12 -16.03 18.49 2.07
N SER A 13 -16.61 19.12 3.09
CA SER A 13 -15.92 19.54 4.31
C SER A 13 -15.46 18.40 5.22
N MET A 14 -16.08 17.21 5.15
CA MET A 14 -15.68 16.07 5.98
C MET A 14 -14.45 15.34 5.42
N VAL A 15 -14.34 15.28 4.09
CA VAL A 15 -13.15 14.77 3.40
C VAL A 15 -11.98 15.71 3.62
N LEU A 16 -12.19 17.02 3.45
CA LEU A 16 -11.16 18.04 3.72
C LEU A 16 -10.69 18.02 5.18
N GLY A 17 -11.62 17.86 6.14
CA GLY A 17 -11.29 17.71 7.55
C GLY A 17 -10.50 16.44 7.86
N GLY A 18 -10.88 15.30 7.30
CA GLY A 18 -10.12 14.05 7.44
C GLY A 18 -8.72 14.13 6.85
N VAL A 19 -8.57 14.82 5.72
CA VAL A 19 -7.28 15.09 5.07
C VAL A 19 -6.39 15.97 5.95
N LEU A 20 -6.94 17.05 6.52
CA LEU A 20 -6.18 17.93 7.42
C LEU A 20 -5.73 17.19 8.69
N VAL A 21 -6.57 16.29 9.22
CA VAL A 21 -6.21 15.44 10.36
C VAL A 21 -5.11 14.46 10.00
N LEU A 22 -5.18 13.83 8.82
CA LEU A 22 -4.14 12.89 8.37
C LEU A 22 -2.80 13.60 8.13
N ILE A 23 -2.82 14.75 7.44
CA ILE A 23 -1.64 15.59 7.23
C ILE A 23 -1.08 16.06 8.57
N GLY A 24 -1.93 16.56 9.47
CA GLY A 24 -1.54 16.98 10.81
C GLY A 24 -0.94 15.85 11.64
N ALA A 25 -1.49 14.63 11.55
CA ALA A 25 -0.95 13.46 12.23
C ALA A 25 0.43 13.06 11.69
N VAL A 26 0.64 13.11 10.37
CA VAL A 26 1.94 12.83 9.74
C VAL A 26 2.98 13.87 10.14
N LEU A 27 2.61 15.16 10.14
CA LEU A 27 3.49 16.24 10.57
C LEU A 27 3.82 16.17 12.07
N LEU A 28 2.84 15.83 12.90
CA LEU A 28 3.03 15.63 14.35
C LEU A 28 3.93 14.43 14.64
N LEU A 29 3.77 13.32 13.91
CA LEU A 29 4.68 12.17 14.01
C LEU A 29 6.11 12.56 13.65
N GLY A 30 6.28 13.38 12.62
CA GLY A 30 7.58 13.92 12.21
C GLY A 30 8.19 14.89 13.24
N GLN A 31 7.38 15.61 14.02
CA GLN A 31 7.86 16.54 15.05
C GLN A 31 8.18 15.88 16.39
N PHE A 32 7.45 14.81 16.77
CA PHE A 32 7.72 14.08 18.02
C PHE A 32 9.04 13.31 18.00
N VAL A 33 9.53 13.06 16.81
CA VAL A 33 10.75 12.33 16.55
C VAL A 33 11.84 13.40 16.37
N GLN A 34 12.54 13.75 17.46
CA GLN A 34 13.71 14.65 17.45
C GLN A 34 14.88 14.02 16.69
N ILE A 35 14.69 13.83 15.39
CA ILE A 35 15.66 13.24 14.50
C ILE A 35 16.13 14.34 13.56
N ASP A 36 17.45 14.36 13.32
CA ASP A 36 18.11 15.26 12.37
C ASP A 36 17.31 15.38 11.07
N VAL A 37 16.59 16.50 10.93
CA VAL A 37 15.66 16.78 9.82
C VAL A 37 16.39 16.69 8.47
N GLY A 38 17.71 16.94 8.46
CA GLY A 38 18.56 16.78 7.28
C GLY A 38 18.80 15.33 6.84
N HIS A 39 18.85 14.36 7.77
CA HIS A 39 19.15 12.96 7.44
C HIS A 39 17.90 12.09 7.32
N TYR A 40 16.85 12.34 8.11
CA TYR A 40 15.63 11.51 8.11
C TYR A 40 14.36 12.24 7.66
N GLY A 41 14.43 13.57 7.46
CA GLY A 41 13.29 14.36 7.00
C GLY A 41 13.03 14.27 5.49
N TRP A 42 14.00 13.77 4.70
CA TRP A 42 13.89 13.76 3.24
C TRP A 42 12.70 12.94 2.68
N PRO A 43 12.27 11.80 3.26
CA PRO A 43 11.13 11.04 2.75
C PRO A 43 9.82 11.82 2.84
N PHE A 44 9.71 12.79 3.76
CA PHE A 44 8.53 13.65 3.85
C PHE A 44 8.36 14.54 2.61
N PHE A 45 9.45 14.91 1.91
CA PHE A 45 9.37 15.62 0.63
C PHE A 45 8.79 14.76 -0.50
N LEU A 46 8.78 13.43 -0.36
CA LEU A 46 8.06 12.51 -1.26
C LEU A 46 6.62 12.30 -0.78
N ILE A 47 6.42 12.07 0.52
CA ILE A 47 5.09 11.79 1.08
C ILE A 47 4.15 12.98 0.87
N ALA A 48 4.60 14.20 1.18
CA ALA A 48 3.78 15.40 1.12
C ALA A 48 3.16 15.65 -0.27
N PRO A 49 3.92 15.69 -1.39
CA PRO A 49 3.32 15.83 -2.71
C PRO A 49 2.49 14.61 -3.12
N GLY A 50 2.87 13.39 -2.74
CA GLY A 50 2.07 12.19 -3.01
C GLY A 50 0.68 12.25 -2.38
N VAL A 51 0.62 12.65 -1.10
CA VAL A 51 -0.64 12.85 -0.37
C VAL A 51 -1.43 13.99 -0.98
N ALA A 52 -0.78 15.12 -1.31
CA ALA A 52 -1.46 16.25 -1.97
C ALA A 52 -2.11 15.83 -3.29
N ILE A 53 -1.39 15.07 -4.13
CA ILE A 53 -1.93 14.51 -5.39
C ILE A 53 -3.12 13.60 -5.09
N LEU A 54 -3.01 12.72 -4.10
CA LEU A 54 -4.06 11.80 -3.74
C LEU A 54 -5.33 12.54 -3.27
N VAL A 55 -5.18 13.61 -2.49
CA VAL A 55 -6.29 14.48 -2.07
C VAL A 55 -6.97 15.11 -3.28
N VAL A 56 -6.18 15.69 -4.19
CA VAL A 56 -6.70 16.28 -5.43
C VAL A 56 -7.43 15.22 -6.25
N ALA A 57 -6.87 14.01 -6.34
CA ALA A 57 -7.45 12.89 -7.05
C ALA A 57 -8.85 12.50 -6.54
N LEU A 58 -9.04 12.49 -5.22
CA LEU A 58 -10.33 12.18 -4.61
C LEU A 58 -11.38 13.26 -4.86
N THR A 59 -10.96 14.50 -5.14
CA THR A 59 -11.89 15.58 -5.54
C THR A 59 -12.16 15.61 -7.04
N ALA A 60 -11.26 15.04 -7.85
CA ALA A 60 -11.37 14.97 -9.29
C ALA A 60 -12.33 13.87 -9.74
N ARG A 61 -13.07 14.12 -10.82
CA ARG A 61 -14.05 13.17 -11.37
C ARG A 61 -13.52 12.48 -12.62
N GLY A 62 -14.00 11.26 -12.86
CA GLY A 62 -13.69 10.50 -14.08
C GLY A 62 -12.30 9.86 -14.07
N ALA A 63 -11.82 9.50 -15.27
CA ALA A 63 -10.57 8.75 -15.44
C ALA A 63 -9.33 9.51 -14.93
N LEU A 64 -9.37 10.85 -14.94
CA LEU A 64 -8.28 11.68 -14.45
C LEU A 64 -8.10 11.54 -12.93
N GLY A 65 -9.20 11.51 -12.16
CA GLY A 65 -9.14 11.30 -10.71
C GLY A 65 -8.61 9.92 -10.35
N GLU A 66 -9.00 8.89 -11.10
CA GLU A 66 -8.48 7.52 -10.90
C GLU A 66 -6.97 7.43 -11.15
N GLY A 67 -6.49 7.99 -12.26
CA GLY A 67 -5.07 8.03 -12.58
C GLY A 67 -4.25 8.79 -11.55
N LEU A 68 -4.74 9.94 -11.09
CA LEU A 68 -4.09 10.72 -10.03
C LEU A 68 -4.10 9.98 -8.68
N ALA A 69 -5.14 9.21 -8.36
CA ALA A 69 -5.21 8.48 -7.10
C ALA A 69 -4.19 7.35 -7.07
N ILE A 70 -4.02 6.65 -8.19
CA ILE A 70 -2.97 5.65 -8.37
C ILE A 70 -1.59 6.31 -8.25
N LEU A 71 -1.36 7.41 -8.97
CA LEU A 71 -0.08 8.13 -8.94
C LEU A 71 0.27 8.64 -7.53
N GLY A 72 -0.66 9.33 -6.88
CA GLY A 72 -0.50 9.82 -5.52
C GLY A 72 -0.22 8.68 -4.54
N SER A 73 -0.91 7.55 -4.69
CA SER A 73 -0.71 6.38 -3.83
C SER A 73 0.67 5.77 -4.02
N ILE A 74 1.16 5.62 -5.26
CA ILE A 74 2.52 5.14 -5.55
C ILE A 74 3.55 6.04 -4.87
N ILE A 75 3.44 7.35 -5.02
CA ILE A 75 4.38 8.32 -4.46
C ILE A 75 4.34 8.26 -2.92
N THR A 76 3.15 8.26 -2.33
CA THR A 76 3.00 8.18 -0.86
C THR A 76 3.54 6.88 -0.30
N VAL A 77 3.19 5.72 -0.88
CA VAL A 77 3.68 4.42 -0.40
C VAL A 77 5.20 4.32 -0.54
N THR A 78 5.76 4.80 -1.65
CA THR A 78 7.22 4.86 -1.85
C THR A 78 7.88 5.72 -0.76
N GLY A 79 7.33 6.90 -0.49
CA GLY A 79 7.82 7.78 0.57
C GLY A 79 7.72 7.15 1.97
N LEU A 80 6.65 6.39 2.26
CA LEU A 80 6.50 5.67 3.52
C LEU A 80 7.52 4.53 3.68
N ILE A 81 7.80 3.79 2.60
CA ILE A 81 8.86 2.77 2.59
C ILE A 81 10.21 3.41 2.87
N LEU A 82 10.52 4.53 2.20
CA LEU A 82 11.76 5.26 2.41
C LEU A 82 11.87 5.82 3.82
N LEU A 83 10.77 6.30 4.41
CA LEU A 83 10.73 6.72 5.80
C LEU A 83 11.08 5.57 6.76
N TYR A 84 10.49 4.39 6.53
CA TYR A 84 10.82 3.18 7.29
C TYR A 84 12.29 2.78 7.13
N GLN A 85 12.78 2.75 5.89
CA GLN A 85 14.17 2.37 5.59
C GLN A 85 15.16 3.34 6.21
N ASN A 86 14.90 4.64 6.12
CA ASN A 86 15.78 5.63 6.71
C ASN A 86 15.74 5.59 8.24
N ALA A 87 14.59 5.33 8.85
CA ALA A 87 14.47 5.26 10.31
C ALA A 87 15.09 4.00 10.93
N THR A 88 15.22 2.93 10.13
CA THR A 88 15.66 1.62 10.61
C THR A 88 16.96 1.15 9.96
N ASP A 89 17.54 1.96 9.07
CA ASP A 89 18.70 1.65 8.23
C ASP A 89 18.58 0.36 7.38
N HIS A 90 17.37 -0.21 7.22
CA HIS A 90 17.14 -1.45 6.46
C HIS A 90 16.88 -1.20 4.97
N PHE A 91 17.86 -0.62 4.27
CA PHE A 91 17.74 -0.34 2.84
C PHE A 91 17.67 -1.61 1.97
N GLU A 92 18.19 -2.72 2.45
CA GLU A 92 18.10 -4.04 1.82
C GLU A 92 16.66 -4.54 1.66
N SER A 93 15.72 -4.02 2.46
CA SER A 93 14.29 -4.31 2.31
C SER A 93 13.74 -3.94 0.93
N TRP A 94 14.46 -3.11 0.16
CA TRP A 94 14.14 -2.82 -1.24
C TRP A 94 13.96 -4.08 -2.10
N ALA A 95 14.66 -5.18 -1.79
CA ALA A 95 14.55 -6.45 -2.51
C ALA A 95 13.12 -7.01 -2.57
N TYR A 96 12.30 -6.70 -1.55
CA TYR A 96 10.92 -7.17 -1.45
C TYR A 96 9.89 -6.03 -1.30
N ALA A 97 10.28 -4.85 -0.81
CA ALA A 97 9.38 -3.72 -0.56
C ALA A 97 8.76 -3.14 -1.85
N TRP A 98 9.42 -3.27 -3.01
CA TRP A 98 8.87 -2.82 -4.30
C TRP A 98 7.50 -3.47 -4.62
N THR A 99 7.24 -4.67 -4.10
CA THR A 99 5.95 -5.37 -4.27
C THR A 99 4.79 -4.63 -3.62
N LEU A 100 5.05 -3.85 -2.57
CA LEU A 100 4.07 -2.95 -1.95
C LEU A 100 3.80 -1.71 -2.81
N ILE A 101 4.78 -1.27 -3.61
CA ILE A 101 4.62 -0.16 -4.55
C ILE A 101 3.79 -0.64 -5.76
N PHE A 102 4.23 -1.72 -6.39
CA PHE A 102 3.52 -2.34 -7.51
C PHE A 102 3.42 -3.85 -7.30
N PRO A 103 2.21 -4.43 -7.27
CA PRO A 103 0.89 -3.83 -7.52
C PRO A 103 0.19 -3.09 -6.35
N GLY A 104 0.83 -2.93 -5.18
CA GLY A 104 0.12 -2.67 -3.93
C GLY A 104 -0.43 -1.25 -3.83
N ALA A 105 0.41 -0.26 -4.09
CA ALA A 105 0.03 1.14 -4.08
C ALA A 105 -0.97 1.46 -5.20
N VAL A 106 -0.87 0.78 -6.34
CA VAL A 106 -1.90 0.86 -7.40
C VAL A 106 -3.25 0.41 -6.86
N GLY A 107 -3.29 -0.75 -6.18
CA GLY A 107 -4.51 -1.26 -5.57
C GLY A 107 -5.10 -0.33 -4.51
N VAL A 108 -4.25 0.28 -3.68
CA VAL A 108 -4.67 1.29 -2.69
C VAL A 108 -5.30 2.50 -3.38
N GLY A 109 -4.66 3.05 -4.43
CA GLY A 109 -5.22 4.17 -5.19
C GLY A 109 -6.58 3.85 -5.82
N MET A 110 -6.73 2.64 -6.38
CA MET A 110 -8.01 2.17 -6.93
C MET A 110 -9.09 2.01 -5.86
N ILE A 111 -8.76 1.53 -4.66
CA ILE A 111 -9.71 1.41 -3.55
C ILE A 111 -10.15 2.79 -3.08
N LEU A 112 -9.19 3.69 -2.79
CA LEU A 112 -9.49 5.03 -2.27
C LEU A 112 -10.35 5.82 -3.26
N TYR A 113 -10.00 5.81 -4.55
CA TYR A 113 -10.82 6.45 -5.57
C TYR A 113 -12.17 5.76 -5.74
N GLY A 114 -12.20 4.42 -5.75
CA GLY A 114 -13.41 3.63 -5.91
C GLY A 114 -14.44 3.87 -4.81
N LEU A 115 -14.00 4.09 -3.57
CA LEU A 115 -14.86 4.44 -2.44
C LEU A 115 -15.47 5.84 -2.57
N VAL A 116 -14.71 6.82 -3.08
CA VAL A 116 -15.19 8.20 -3.24
C VAL A 116 -16.05 8.37 -4.49
N ALA A 117 -15.72 7.68 -5.57
CA ALA A 117 -16.42 7.74 -6.85
C ALA A 117 -17.57 6.71 -6.98
N ASP A 118 -17.86 5.96 -5.91
CA ASP A 118 -18.88 4.90 -5.86
C ASP A 118 -18.73 3.85 -6.99
N ARG A 119 -17.49 3.42 -7.21
CA ARG A 119 -17.09 2.44 -8.23
C ARG A 119 -16.68 1.12 -7.58
N PRO A 120 -17.63 0.21 -7.30
CA PRO A 120 -17.34 -1.06 -6.62
C PRO A 120 -16.38 -1.96 -7.42
N GLY A 121 -16.37 -1.84 -8.75
CA GLY A 121 -15.41 -2.55 -9.61
C GLY A 121 -13.94 -2.20 -9.28
N ASN A 122 -13.64 -0.92 -9.07
CA ASN A 122 -12.31 -0.45 -8.72
C ASN A 122 -11.88 -0.94 -7.33
N VAL A 123 -12.81 -0.92 -6.36
CA VAL A 123 -12.55 -1.44 -5.02
C VAL A 123 -12.24 -2.94 -5.05
N ARG A 124 -13.00 -3.72 -5.84
CA ARG A 124 -12.76 -5.17 -5.96
C ARG A 124 -11.43 -5.48 -6.64
N ALA A 125 -11.13 -4.78 -7.73
CA ALA A 125 -9.87 -4.93 -8.44
C ALA A 125 -8.68 -4.50 -7.56
N GLY A 126 -8.79 -3.35 -6.90
CA GLY A 126 -7.77 -2.83 -6.00
C GLY A 126 -7.53 -3.74 -4.80
N THR A 127 -8.58 -4.29 -4.18
CA THR A 127 -8.44 -5.26 -3.07
C THR A 127 -7.68 -6.51 -3.51
N ARG A 128 -7.94 -6.99 -4.74
CA ARG A 128 -7.19 -8.13 -5.30
C ARG A 128 -5.72 -7.78 -5.51
N LEU A 129 -5.41 -6.58 -6.02
CA LEU A 129 -4.05 -6.12 -6.21
C LEU A 129 -3.30 -5.97 -4.89
N VAL A 130 -3.93 -5.36 -3.87
CA VAL A 130 -3.37 -5.26 -2.52
C VAL A 130 -3.11 -6.65 -1.93
N GLY A 131 -4.05 -7.58 -2.09
CA GLY A 131 -3.89 -8.97 -1.63
C GLY A 131 -2.72 -9.68 -2.32
N ILE A 132 -2.59 -9.53 -3.65
CA ILE A 132 -1.46 -10.09 -4.41
C ILE A 132 -0.13 -9.49 -3.92
N SER A 133 -0.07 -8.17 -3.77
CA SER A 133 1.11 -7.49 -3.25
C SER A 133 1.50 -7.94 -1.86
N LEU A 134 0.53 -8.10 -0.97
CA LEU A 134 0.81 -8.55 0.39
C LEU A 134 1.38 -9.98 0.39
N VAL A 135 0.83 -10.86 -0.44
CA VAL A 135 1.38 -12.22 -0.60
C VAL A 135 2.81 -12.17 -1.16
N LEU A 136 3.05 -11.40 -2.22
CA LEU A 136 4.39 -11.25 -2.81
C LEU A 136 5.39 -10.65 -1.83
N PHE A 137 4.97 -9.65 -1.07
CA PHE A 137 5.77 -9.02 -0.03
C PHE A 137 6.14 -10.02 1.06
N LEU A 138 5.18 -10.76 1.60
CA LEU A 138 5.43 -11.76 2.64
C LEU A 138 6.33 -12.89 2.13
N LEU A 139 6.13 -13.35 0.90
CA LEU A 139 7.03 -14.32 0.25
C LEU A 139 8.44 -13.75 0.10
N GLY A 140 8.56 -12.49 -0.34
CA GLY A 140 9.82 -11.78 -0.50
C GLY A 140 10.56 -11.62 0.83
N VAL A 141 9.93 -11.01 1.84
CA VAL A 141 10.47 -10.86 3.20
C VAL A 141 10.98 -12.20 3.70
N ALA A 142 10.13 -13.23 3.63
CA ALA A 142 10.43 -14.48 4.29
C ALA A 142 11.49 -15.30 3.51
N PHE A 143 11.66 -15.07 2.19
CA PHE A 143 12.77 -15.58 1.40
C PHE A 143 14.07 -14.79 1.63
N PHE A 144 14.05 -13.47 1.49
CA PHE A 144 15.24 -12.63 1.55
C PHE A 144 15.78 -12.47 2.98
N GLU A 145 14.93 -12.24 3.97
CA GLU A 145 15.34 -12.16 5.38
C GLU A 145 15.59 -13.56 5.96
N GLY A 146 14.74 -14.54 5.62
CA GLY A 146 14.84 -15.89 6.17
C GLY A 146 15.95 -16.73 5.52
N VAL A 147 16.02 -16.78 4.19
CA VAL A 147 16.95 -17.67 3.47
C VAL A 147 18.29 -16.98 3.19
N ILE A 148 18.25 -15.72 2.75
CA ILE A 148 19.47 -15.00 2.33
C ILE A 148 20.11 -14.24 3.49
N GLY A 149 19.32 -13.75 4.45
CA GLY A 149 19.83 -13.03 5.62
C GLY A 149 20.42 -11.66 5.29
N ILE A 150 19.84 -10.97 4.30
CA ILE A 150 20.36 -9.68 3.83
C ILE A 150 20.29 -8.55 4.87
N GLY A 151 19.34 -8.59 5.82
CA GLY A 151 19.11 -7.53 6.80
C GLY A 151 19.96 -7.57 8.06
N GLY A 152 21.00 -8.41 8.12
CA GLY A 152 21.91 -8.47 9.28
C GLY A 152 21.31 -9.01 10.58
N TYR A 153 19.98 -9.19 10.67
CA TYR A 153 19.32 -9.97 11.72
C TYR A 153 19.68 -11.44 11.53
N GLN A 154 20.75 -11.89 12.18
CA GLN A 154 21.05 -13.30 12.31
C GLN A 154 20.00 -13.96 13.22
N PHE A 155 18.81 -14.24 12.68
CA PHE A 155 18.11 -15.45 13.10
C PHE A 155 19.11 -16.58 12.85
N GLY A 156 19.53 -17.28 13.92
CA GLY A 156 20.52 -18.34 13.81
C GLY A 156 20.22 -19.23 12.61
N ARG A 157 21.25 -19.64 11.86
CA ARG A 157 21.21 -20.28 10.52
C ARG A 157 20.10 -21.34 10.32
N THR A 158 19.63 -21.96 11.40
CA THR A 158 18.53 -22.92 11.45
C THR A 158 17.13 -22.32 11.35
N ALA A 159 16.86 -21.17 11.99
CA ALA A 159 15.55 -20.51 11.97
C ALA A 159 15.25 -19.92 10.58
N GLY A 160 16.26 -19.35 9.92
CA GLY A 160 16.16 -18.87 8.55
C GLY A 160 15.79 -19.95 7.53
N VAL A 161 16.46 -21.11 7.61
CA VAL A 161 16.16 -22.28 6.78
C VAL A 161 14.77 -22.85 7.09
N ALA A 162 14.35 -22.88 8.35
CA ALA A 162 13.02 -23.36 8.74
C ALA A 162 11.90 -22.47 8.21
N VAL A 163 12.07 -21.15 8.29
CA VAL A 163 11.13 -20.16 7.74
C VAL A 163 11.09 -20.28 6.20
N GLY A 164 12.26 -20.33 5.55
CA GLY A 164 12.41 -20.60 4.12
C GLY A 164 11.65 -21.85 3.66
N ALA A 165 11.89 -22.97 4.34
CA ALA A 165 11.25 -24.25 4.05
C ALA A 165 9.72 -24.21 4.26
N LEU A 166 9.25 -23.53 5.31
CA LEU A 166 7.82 -23.35 5.57
C LEU A 166 7.12 -22.57 4.46
N ILE A 167 7.76 -21.52 3.93
CA ILE A 167 7.20 -20.72 2.83
C ILE A 167 7.16 -21.53 1.54
N VAL A 168 8.23 -22.27 1.23
CA VAL A 168 8.29 -23.14 0.05
C VAL A 168 7.21 -24.23 0.16
N ALA A 169 7.05 -24.84 1.34
CA ALA A 169 6.01 -25.83 1.58
C ALA A 169 4.60 -25.24 1.48
N ALA A 170 4.36 -24.05 2.03
CA ALA A 170 3.08 -23.36 1.95
C ALA A 170 2.75 -22.94 0.50
N GLY A 171 3.72 -22.40 -0.23
CA GLY A 171 3.61 -22.05 -1.64
C GLY A 171 3.31 -23.28 -2.50
N ALA A 172 4.03 -24.37 -2.30
CA ALA A 172 3.77 -25.64 -2.98
C ALA A 172 2.36 -26.19 -2.66
N ALA A 173 1.94 -26.15 -1.40
CA ALA A 173 0.62 -26.63 -0.99
C ALA A 173 -0.53 -25.80 -1.59
N LEU A 174 -0.38 -24.48 -1.66
CA LEU A 174 -1.34 -23.59 -2.32
C LEU A 174 -1.40 -23.84 -3.83
N LEU A 175 -0.26 -24.07 -4.47
CA LEU A 175 -0.19 -24.38 -5.89
C LEU A 175 -0.88 -25.71 -6.21
N ILE A 176 -0.61 -26.75 -5.40
CA ILE A 176 -1.25 -28.06 -5.52
C ILE A 176 -2.77 -27.94 -5.32
N ARG A 177 -3.22 -27.20 -4.30
CA ARG A 177 -4.65 -26.99 -4.04
C ARG A 177 -5.35 -26.28 -5.19
N ASN A 178 -4.74 -25.25 -5.76
CA ASN A 178 -5.29 -24.51 -6.90
C ASN A 178 -5.39 -25.40 -8.15
N LEU A 179 -4.38 -26.23 -8.42
CA LEU A 179 -4.40 -27.18 -9.53
C LEU A 179 -5.46 -28.28 -9.36
N THR A 180 -5.69 -28.76 -8.14
CA THR A 180 -6.76 -29.72 -7.85
C THR A 180 -8.18 -29.12 -7.82
N SER A 181 -8.30 -27.81 -7.58
CA SER A 181 -9.58 -27.07 -7.55
C SER A 181 -10.18 -26.84 -8.95
N SER A 182 -9.34 -26.77 -9.99
CA SER A 182 -9.80 -26.50 -11.38
C SER A 182 -10.53 -27.67 -12.06
N ARG A 183 -10.67 -28.84 -11.42
CA ARG A 183 -11.40 -30.01 -11.96
C ARG A 183 -12.88 -30.10 -11.58
N ARG A 184 -13.46 -29.07 -10.93
CA ARG A 184 -14.90 -29.04 -10.59
C ARG A 184 -15.62 -27.84 -11.20
N ARG A 185 -15.75 -27.83 -12.53
CA ARG A 185 -16.87 -27.19 -13.22
C ARG A 185 -17.44 -28.16 -14.27
N PRO A 186 -18.45 -28.96 -13.90
CA PRO A 186 -19.35 -29.57 -14.86
C PRO A 186 -20.52 -28.62 -15.12
N SER A 187 -20.66 -28.18 -16.37
CA SER A 187 -21.93 -27.92 -17.06
C SER A 187 -21.63 -27.66 -18.52
#